data_AF-A0A9W8XBG8-F1
#
_entry.id   AF-A0A9W8XBG8-F1
#
_cell.length_a   1.000
_cell.length_b   1.000
_cell.length_c   1.000
_cell.angle_alpha   90.00
_cell.angle_beta   90.00
_cell.angle_gamma   90.00
#
_symmetry.space_group_name_H-M   'P 1'
#
loop_
_entity.id
_entity.type
_entity.pdbx_description
1 polymer ?
#
loop_
_entity_poly.entity_id
_entity_poly.type
_entity_poly.pdbx_seq_one_letter_code
_entity_poly.pdbx_strand_id
1 'polypeptide(L)'
;MKIQTVAESTHALQVLAIAALVFAAYVSVQRIYFDSHIGRLPAFHNAISSEAHRKQYLKSAKKLYREGYEKFKDSVWRVTSADGFHQVVISPSLLPELRKLPESILSIEKAVEQFLAVKYTKLLVNDRDITVVIHSIRADLTPALARLNGVVYTVVEETLKDEMPADCEDWTPVRVNPKLVSMVAKITGRIFVGPELCRNEEYLDAAINYPVELVTAAQAVKRTRPFLRRWLAPRLPEVRKLDETERKAKQMLEPIIEARCNAQANDPEWQQPDDSK
;
A
#
# COMPACT_ATOMS: atom_id res chain seq x y z
N MET A 1 -5.51 -6.59 -57.56
CA MET A 1 -5.11 -5.78 -56.38
C MET A 1 -5.82 -6.15 -55.05
N LYS A 2 -6.86 -7.00 -55.02
CA LYS A 2 -7.51 -7.45 -53.76
C LYS A 2 -6.98 -8.77 -53.18
N ILE A 3 -6.33 -9.62 -53.98
CA ILE A 3 -5.88 -10.95 -53.58
C ILE A 3 -4.55 -10.89 -52.80
N GLN A 4 -3.68 -9.93 -53.14
CA GLN A 4 -2.36 -9.75 -52.54
C GLN A 4 -2.43 -9.25 -51.09
N THR A 5 -3.36 -8.33 -50.81
CA THR A 5 -3.65 -7.83 -49.46
C THR A 5 -4.22 -8.91 -48.52
N VAL A 6 -5.02 -9.85 -49.04
CA VAL A 6 -5.57 -10.96 -48.24
C VAL A 6 -4.50 -12.00 -47.88
N ALA A 7 -3.57 -12.28 -48.80
CA ALA A 7 -2.46 -13.20 -48.55
C ALA A 7 -1.48 -12.64 -47.50
N GLU A 8 -1.12 -11.36 -47.59
CA GLU A 8 -0.29 -10.68 -46.59
C GLU A 8 -0.97 -10.64 -45.21
N SER A 9 -2.29 -10.41 -45.17
CA SER A 9 -3.08 -10.48 -43.93
C SER A 9 -3.07 -11.87 -43.30
N THR A 10 -3.11 -12.92 -44.13
CA THR A 10 -3.13 -14.32 -43.67
C THR A 10 -1.76 -14.73 -43.10
N HIS A 11 -0.67 -14.32 -43.73
CA HIS A 11 0.68 -14.52 -43.20
C HIS A 11 0.91 -13.74 -41.90
N ALA A 12 0.43 -12.49 -41.81
CA ALA A 12 0.50 -11.71 -40.57
C ALA A 12 -0.27 -12.39 -39.41
N LEU A 13 -1.47 -12.93 -39.68
CA LEU A 13 -2.25 -13.69 -38.71
C LEU A 13 -1.55 -14.97 -38.25
N GLN A 14 -0.90 -15.70 -39.17
CA GLN A 14 -0.14 -16.91 -38.84
C GLN A 14 1.09 -16.59 -37.97
N VAL A 15 1.84 -15.53 -38.29
CA VAL A 15 2.99 -15.10 -37.50
C VAL A 15 2.55 -14.66 -36.10
N LEU A 16 1.45 -13.89 -35.98
CA LEU A 16 0.88 -13.50 -34.69
C LEU A 16 0.41 -14.72 -33.87
N ALA A 17 -0.21 -15.71 -34.51
CA ALA A 17 -0.65 -16.93 -33.84
C ALA A 17 0.54 -17.75 -33.32
N ILE A 18 1.59 -17.92 -34.13
CA ILE A 18 2.82 -18.62 -33.73
C ILE A 18 3.51 -17.86 -32.60
N ALA A 19 3.64 -16.53 -32.72
CA ALA A 19 4.23 -15.70 -31.66
C ALA A 19 3.44 -15.80 -30.35
N ALA A 20 2.11 -15.79 -30.40
CA ALA A 20 1.25 -15.96 -29.23
C ALA A 20 1.41 -17.36 -28.61
N LEU A 21 1.54 -18.42 -29.43
CA LEU A 21 1.78 -19.78 -28.95
C LEU A 21 3.16 -19.93 -28.32
N VAL A 22 4.21 -19.38 -28.93
CA VAL A 22 5.57 -19.40 -28.36
C VAL A 22 5.60 -18.61 -27.06
N PHE A 23 4.97 -17.44 -26.99
CA PHE A 23 4.84 -16.66 -25.75
C PHE A 23 4.07 -17.42 -24.67
N ALA A 24 2.94 -18.04 -25.02
CA ALA A 24 2.16 -18.85 -24.09
C ALA A 24 2.94 -20.08 -23.60
N ALA A 25 3.68 -20.76 -24.48
CA ALA A 25 4.54 -21.89 -24.13
C ALA A 25 5.68 -21.44 -23.20
N TYR A 26 6.36 -20.33 -23.53
CA TYR A 26 7.41 -19.76 -22.69
C TYR A 26 6.89 -19.42 -21.29
N VAL A 27 5.78 -18.69 -21.20
CA VAL A 27 5.15 -18.36 -19.91
C VAL A 27 4.75 -19.61 -19.14
N SER A 28 4.23 -20.63 -19.83
CA SER A 28 3.83 -21.90 -19.21
C SER A 28 5.03 -22.67 -18.67
N VAL A 29 6.12 -22.76 -19.44
CA VAL A 29 7.39 -23.41 -19.02
C VAL A 29 7.99 -22.68 -17.82
N GLN A 30 8.06 -21.35 -17.85
CA GLN A 30 8.55 -20.54 -16.73
C GLN A 30 7.71 -20.78 -15.47
N ARG A 31 6.38 -20.84 -15.61
CA ARG A 31 5.48 -21.11 -14.51
C ARG A 31 5.65 -22.51 -13.93
N ILE A 32 5.74 -23.54 -14.78
CA ILE A 32 5.98 -24.93 -14.35
C ILE A 32 7.35 -25.06 -13.65
N TYR A 33 8.38 -24.42 -14.20
CA TYR A 33 9.71 -24.41 -13.60
C TYR A 33 9.70 -23.79 -12.20
N PHE A 34 9.03 -22.65 -12.05
CA PHE A 34 8.86 -21.99 -10.75
C PHE A 34 8.03 -22.82 -9.77
N ASP A 35 6.90 -23.36 -10.22
CA ASP A 35 6.00 -24.18 -9.40
C ASP A 35 6.69 -25.47 -8.95
N SER A 36 7.56 -26.06 -9.78
CA SER A 36 8.35 -27.25 -9.41
C SER A 36 9.46 -26.94 -8.40
N HIS A 37 10.12 -25.78 -8.49
CA HIS A 37 11.12 -25.34 -7.52
C HIS A 37 10.49 -25.05 -6.15
N ILE A 38 9.37 -24.32 -6.14
CA ILE A 38 8.62 -24.04 -4.91
C ILE A 38 7.91 -25.28 -4.37
N GLY A 39 7.57 -26.23 -5.24
CA GLY A 39 6.94 -27.51 -4.88
C GLY A 39 7.77 -28.37 -3.91
N ARG A 40 9.08 -28.11 -3.81
CA ARG A 40 9.98 -28.76 -2.82
C ARG A 40 9.66 -28.39 -1.38
N LEU A 41 9.01 -27.25 -1.15
CA LEU A 41 8.63 -26.80 0.18
C LEU A 41 7.30 -27.44 0.61
N PRO A 42 7.19 -27.86 1.89
CA PRO A 42 5.95 -28.39 2.42
C PRO A 42 4.86 -27.34 2.31
N ALA A 43 3.72 -27.76 1.75
CA ALA A 43 2.63 -26.87 1.45
C ALA A 43 1.48 -27.10 2.41
N PHE A 44 1.04 -26.04 3.07
CA PHE A 44 -0.11 -26.11 3.96
C PHE A 44 -1.40 -26.06 3.13
N HIS A 45 -1.97 -27.23 2.83
CA HIS A 45 -3.20 -27.37 2.05
C HIS A 45 -4.35 -27.92 2.90
N ASN A 46 -5.44 -27.16 2.99
CA ASN A 46 -6.72 -27.61 3.54
C ASN A 46 -7.82 -27.69 2.46
N ALA A 47 -7.53 -27.36 1.19
CA ALA A 47 -8.54 -27.18 0.14
C ALA A 47 -8.29 -28.06 -1.10
N ILE A 48 -9.38 -28.63 -1.62
CA ILE A 48 -9.43 -29.61 -2.72
C ILE A 48 -9.26 -28.96 -4.10
N SER A 49 -9.48 -27.64 -4.23
CA SER A 49 -9.37 -26.89 -5.49
C SER A 49 -8.78 -25.49 -5.30
N SER A 50 -8.23 -24.91 -6.38
CA SER A 50 -7.63 -23.56 -6.39
C SER A 50 -8.62 -22.46 -5.98
N GLU A 51 -9.90 -22.58 -6.36
CA GLU A 51 -10.93 -21.61 -5.98
C GLU A 51 -11.42 -21.80 -4.54
N ALA A 52 -11.51 -23.05 -4.05
CA ALA A 52 -11.82 -23.31 -2.65
C ALA A 52 -10.73 -22.76 -1.74
N HIS A 53 -9.46 -22.94 -2.11
CA HIS A 53 -8.32 -22.37 -1.39
C HIS A 53 -8.37 -20.85 -1.35
N ARG A 54 -8.64 -20.21 -2.50
CA ARG A 54 -8.79 -18.76 -2.59
C ARG A 54 -9.88 -18.24 -1.64
N LYS A 55 -11.05 -18.87 -1.64
CA LYS A 55 -12.17 -18.49 -0.75
C LYS A 55 -11.81 -18.70 0.72
N GLN A 56 -11.14 -19.80 1.04
CA GLN A 56 -10.68 -20.09 2.40
C GLN A 56 -9.63 -19.08 2.88
N TYR A 57 -8.66 -18.71 2.03
CA TYR A 57 -7.66 -17.69 2.33
C TYR A 57 -8.33 -16.34 2.59
N LEU A 58 -9.25 -15.91 1.73
CA LEU A 58 -9.98 -14.65 1.90
C LEU A 58 -10.82 -14.62 3.19
N LYS A 59 -11.38 -15.75 3.60
CA LYS A 59 -12.20 -15.84 4.82
C LYS A 59 -11.36 -15.99 6.10
N SER A 60 -10.22 -16.69 6.03
CA SER A 60 -9.54 -17.21 7.22
C SER A 60 -8.01 -17.26 7.08
N ALA A 61 -7.38 -16.29 6.41
CA ALA A 61 -5.92 -16.21 6.29
C ALA A 61 -5.21 -16.34 7.64
N LYS A 62 -5.63 -15.59 8.66
CA LYS A 62 -5.01 -15.64 10.01
C LYS A 62 -5.03 -17.05 10.62
N LYS A 63 -6.11 -17.80 10.41
CA LYS A 63 -6.24 -19.18 10.89
C LYS A 63 -5.28 -20.10 10.12
N LEU A 64 -5.21 -19.97 8.79
CA LEU A 64 -4.26 -20.74 7.96
C LEU A 64 -2.81 -20.51 8.40
N TYR A 65 -2.43 -19.26 8.67
CA TYR A 65 -1.08 -18.94 9.15
C TYR A 65 -0.80 -19.52 10.55
N ARG A 66 -1.80 -19.49 11.44
CA ARG A 66 -1.66 -20.09 12.78
C ARG A 66 -1.49 -21.60 12.72
N GLU A 67 -2.37 -22.30 12.01
CA GLU A 67 -2.29 -23.77 11.88
C GLU A 67 -1.01 -24.20 11.14
N GLY A 68 -0.61 -23.45 10.12
CA GLY A 68 0.67 -23.66 9.43
C GLY A 68 1.86 -23.46 10.36
N TYR A 69 1.83 -22.43 11.21
CA TYR A 69 2.86 -22.19 12.23
C TYR A 69 2.93 -23.31 13.27
N GLU A 70 1.79 -23.79 13.77
CA GLU A 70 1.73 -24.92 14.72
C GLU A 70 2.31 -26.21 14.11
N LYS A 71 2.11 -26.43 12.81
CA LYS A 71 2.58 -27.62 12.10
C LYS A 71 4.05 -27.55 11.64
N PHE A 72 4.53 -26.35 11.31
CA PHE A 72 5.80 -26.15 10.61
C PHE A 72 6.73 -25.15 11.32
N LYS A 73 6.60 -24.99 12.64
CA LYS A 73 7.23 -23.95 13.47
C LYS A 73 8.70 -23.64 13.13
N ASP A 74 9.53 -24.68 13.00
CA ASP A 74 10.98 -24.55 12.78
C ASP A 74 11.40 -24.83 11.32
N SER A 75 10.44 -24.90 10.41
CA SER A 75 10.66 -25.24 9.01
C SER A 75 10.12 -24.17 8.07
N VAL A 76 10.68 -24.11 6.87
CA VAL A 76 10.16 -23.24 5.79
C VAL A 76 9.01 -23.96 5.12
N TRP A 77 7.88 -23.27 4.97
CA TRP A 77 6.67 -23.83 4.35
C TRP A 77 6.01 -22.81 3.43
N ARG A 78 5.06 -23.25 2.62
CA ARG A 78 4.35 -22.37 1.67
C ARG A 78 2.84 -22.39 1.86
N VAL A 79 2.24 -21.22 1.61
CA VAL A 79 0.79 -21.00 1.55
C VAL A 79 0.44 -20.26 0.27
N THR A 80 -0.63 -20.65 -0.40
CA THR A 80 -1.09 -19.92 -1.59
C THR A 80 -1.99 -18.76 -1.17
N SER A 81 -1.73 -17.56 -1.66
CA SER A 81 -2.55 -16.37 -1.38
C SER A 81 -3.84 -16.36 -2.21
N ALA A 82 -4.71 -15.38 -1.94
CA ALA A 82 -5.94 -15.19 -2.72
C ALA A 82 -5.69 -14.91 -4.22
N ASP A 83 -4.49 -14.45 -4.57
CA ASP A 83 -4.10 -14.10 -5.93
C ASP A 83 -3.47 -15.28 -6.69
N GLY A 84 -3.32 -16.43 -6.03
CA GLY A 84 -2.68 -17.62 -6.59
C GLY A 84 -1.16 -17.60 -6.48
N PHE A 85 -0.56 -16.59 -5.85
CA PHE A 85 0.86 -16.54 -5.57
C PHE A 85 1.22 -17.44 -4.39
N HIS A 86 2.35 -18.13 -4.49
CA HIS A 86 2.92 -18.87 -3.36
C HIS A 86 3.65 -17.90 -2.43
N GLN A 87 3.19 -17.80 -1.19
CA GLN A 87 3.85 -17.11 -0.10
C GLN A 87 4.66 -18.12 0.68
N VAL A 88 5.96 -17.88 0.80
CA VAL A 88 6.88 -18.72 1.58
C VAL A 88 6.96 -18.13 2.99
N VAL A 89 6.62 -18.95 3.97
CA VAL A 89 6.73 -18.61 5.39
C VAL A 89 8.04 -19.17 5.90
N ILE A 90 8.85 -18.28 6.46
CA ILE A 90 10.19 -18.55 6.95
C ILE A 90 10.20 -18.62 8.47
N SER A 91 11.08 -19.46 9.01
CA SER A 91 11.33 -19.49 10.46
C SER A 91 12.09 -18.24 10.91
N PRO A 92 11.82 -17.69 12.10
CA PRO A 92 12.55 -16.55 12.65
C PRO A 92 14.07 -16.73 12.70
N SER A 93 14.56 -17.98 12.77
CA SER A 93 16.00 -18.28 12.79
C SER A 93 16.74 -17.83 11.53
N LEU A 94 16.05 -17.71 10.39
CA LEU A 94 16.63 -17.31 9.11
C LEU A 94 16.62 -15.78 8.89
N LEU A 95 15.93 -15.01 9.74
CA LEU A 95 15.81 -13.55 9.59
C LEU A 95 17.16 -12.80 9.56
N PRO A 96 18.20 -13.19 10.34
CA PRO A 96 19.51 -12.53 10.26
C PRO A 96 20.17 -12.65 8.89
N GLU A 97 19.93 -13.74 8.16
CA GLU A 97 20.47 -13.95 6.82
C GLU A 97 19.67 -13.20 5.77
N LEU A 98 18.33 -13.25 5.86
CA LEU A 98 17.46 -12.54 4.92
C LEU A 98 17.71 -11.03 4.91
N ARG A 99 17.98 -10.42 6.07
CA ARG A 99 18.28 -8.99 6.18
C ARG A 99 19.55 -8.56 5.44
N LYS A 100 20.46 -9.50 5.14
CA LYS A 100 21.71 -9.21 4.41
C LYS A 100 21.54 -9.30 2.89
N LEU A 101 20.39 -9.79 2.41
CA LEU A 101 20.17 -9.94 0.97
C LEU A 101 19.97 -8.57 0.30
N PRO A 102 20.47 -8.40 -0.94
CA PRO A 102 20.23 -7.20 -1.71
C PRO A 102 18.77 -7.10 -2.17
N GLU A 103 18.31 -5.87 -2.43
CA GLU A 103 16.95 -5.58 -2.92
C GLU A 103 16.63 -6.25 -4.26
N SER A 104 17.66 -6.53 -5.07
CA SER A 104 17.52 -7.28 -6.33
C SER A 104 17.00 -8.71 -6.13
N ILE A 105 17.23 -9.30 -4.95
CA ILE A 105 16.77 -10.63 -4.57
C ILE A 105 15.49 -10.54 -3.73
N LEU A 106 15.44 -9.64 -2.75
CA LEU A 106 14.31 -9.48 -1.84
C LEU A 106 13.90 -8.00 -1.75
N SER A 107 12.85 -7.62 -2.48
CA SER A 107 12.36 -6.23 -2.54
C SER A 107 11.07 -6.07 -1.74
N ILE A 108 11.09 -5.13 -0.78
CA ILE A 108 9.91 -4.71 -0.02
C ILE A 108 8.95 -3.94 -0.93
N GLU A 109 9.47 -3.15 -1.87
CA GLU A 109 8.67 -2.33 -2.79
C GLU A 109 7.76 -3.22 -3.65
N LYS A 110 8.31 -4.28 -4.27
CA LYS A 110 7.52 -5.27 -5.03
C LYS A 110 6.49 -5.97 -4.14
N ALA A 111 6.85 -6.23 -2.88
CA ALA A 111 5.92 -6.83 -1.92
C ALA A 111 4.77 -5.87 -1.59
N VAL A 112 5.04 -4.57 -1.41
CA VAL A 112 4.04 -3.52 -1.19
C VAL A 112 3.18 -3.32 -2.44
N GLU A 113 3.77 -3.31 -3.63
CA GLU A 113 3.07 -3.19 -4.92
C GLU A 113 2.01 -4.28 -5.07
N GLN A 114 2.41 -5.53 -4.80
CA GLN A 114 1.52 -6.68 -4.81
C GLN A 114 0.53 -6.67 -3.64
N PHE A 115 0.96 -6.25 -2.45
CA PHE A 115 0.13 -6.24 -1.25
C PHE A 115 -1.03 -5.24 -1.37
N LEU A 116 -0.73 -4.02 -1.81
CA LEU A 116 -1.67 -2.90 -1.94
C LEU A 116 -2.33 -2.84 -3.31
N ALA A 117 -2.02 -3.78 -4.20
CA ALA A 117 -2.54 -3.81 -5.57
C ALA A 117 -2.37 -2.44 -6.27
N VAL A 118 -1.17 -1.88 -6.16
CA VAL A 118 -0.81 -0.49 -6.55
C VAL A 118 -1.32 -0.10 -7.93
N LYS A 119 -1.24 -1.02 -8.88
CA LYS A 119 -1.79 -0.86 -10.23
C LYS A 119 -3.25 -0.37 -10.28
N TYR A 120 -4.04 -0.69 -9.27
CA TYR A 120 -5.47 -0.40 -9.19
C TYR A 120 -5.80 0.62 -8.11
N THR A 121 -5.04 0.66 -7.02
CA THR A 121 -5.19 1.66 -5.96
C THR A 121 -4.49 2.98 -6.28
N LYS A 122 -3.68 3.02 -7.35
CA LYS A 122 -2.92 4.18 -7.85
C LYS A 122 -2.01 4.83 -6.81
N LEU A 123 -1.69 4.10 -5.74
CA LEU A 123 -0.73 4.56 -4.76
C LEU A 123 0.59 4.86 -5.48
N LEU A 124 1.16 6.03 -5.24
CA LEU A 124 2.43 6.43 -5.85
C LEU A 124 3.57 5.63 -5.21
N VAL A 125 3.85 4.44 -5.75
CA VAL A 125 4.86 3.48 -5.29
C VAL A 125 5.89 3.21 -6.39
N ASN A 126 6.08 4.13 -7.34
CA ASN A 126 7.19 3.93 -8.28
C ASN A 126 8.52 4.04 -7.51
N ASP A 127 9.53 3.27 -7.91
CA ASP A 127 10.85 3.21 -7.25
C ASP A 127 11.43 4.62 -6.97
N ARG A 128 11.22 5.56 -7.89
CA ARG A 128 11.67 6.94 -7.73
C ARG A 128 10.90 7.70 -6.65
N ASP A 129 9.59 7.53 -6.59
CA ASP A 129 8.72 8.33 -5.72
C ASP A 129 8.94 7.94 -4.25
N ILE A 130 9.04 6.63 -3.95
CA ILE A 130 9.32 6.14 -2.60
C ILE A 130 10.73 6.49 -2.14
N THR A 131 11.72 6.31 -3.03
CA THR A 131 13.11 6.63 -2.71
C THR A 131 13.26 8.11 -2.37
N VAL A 132 12.60 9.00 -3.13
CA VAL A 132 12.56 10.44 -2.84
C VAL A 132 11.92 10.71 -1.48
N VAL A 133 10.74 10.14 -1.19
CA VAL A 133 10.07 10.33 0.11
C VAL A 133 10.94 9.85 1.27
N ILE A 134 11.56 8.68 1.17
CA ILE A 134 12.44 8.14 2.22
C ILE A 134 13.66 9.04 2.41
N HIS A 135 14.25 9.54 1.32
CA HIS A 135 15.40 10.44 1.40
C HIS A 135 15.03 11.78 2.03
N SER A 136 13.91 12.40 1.65
CA SER A 136 13.41 13.64 2.27
C SER A 136 13.15 13.43 3.77
N ILE A 137 12.51 12.34 4.19
CA ILE A 137 12.30 12.06 5.62
C ILE A 137 13.64 11.94 6.37
N ARG A 138 14.65 11.30 5.78
CA ARG A 138 15.97 11.15 6.42
C ARG A 138 16.78 12.44 6.45
N ALA A 139 16.72 13.22 5.38
CA ALA A 139 17.49 14.45 5.23
C ALA A 139 16.86 15.62 6.01
N ASP A 140 15.54 15.74 5.96
CA ASP A 140 14.83 16.94 6.38
C ASP A 140 14.11 16.73 7.72
N LEU A 141 13.36 15.63 7.87
CA LEU A 141 12.59 15.39 9.10
C LEU A 141 13.49 14.96 10.26
N THR A 142 14.38 13.99 10.06
CA THR A 142 15.18 13.40 11.15
C THR A 142 16.04 14.42 11.92
N PRO A 143 16.76 15.34 11.24
CA PRO A 143 17.50 16.40 11.94
C PRO A 143 16.59 17.50 12.52
N ALA A 144 15.42 17.72 11.92
CA ALA A 144 14.45 18.71 12.38
C ALA A 144 13.68 18.28 13.64
N LEU A 145 13.63 16.99 13.98
CA LEU A 145 12.90 16.49 15.16
C LEU A 145 13.24 17.22 16.46
N ALA A 146 14.53 17.52 16.69
CA ALA A 146 14.97 18.22 17.89
C ALA A 146 14.40 19.65 17.97
N ARG A 147 14.23 20.32 16.82
CA ARG A 147 13.64 21.65 16.72
C ARG A 147 12.11 21.61 16.81
N LEU A 148 11.50 20.58 16.22
CA LEU A 148 10.05 20.39 16.23
C LEU A 148 9.50 19.96 17.60
N ASN A 149 10.32 19.45 18.52
CA ASN A 149 9.88 19.01 19.84
C ASN A 149 9.02 20.05 20.59
N GLY A 150 9.38 21.34 20.52
CA GLY A 150 8.58 22.39 21.15
C GLY A 150 7.19 22.53 20.52
N VAL A 151 7.11 22.52 19.19
CA VAL A 151 5.85 22.57 18.44
C VAL A 151 5.00 21.33 18.71
N VAL A 152 5.63 20.15 18.69
CA VAL A 152 4.98 18.87 18.97
C VAL A 152 4.41 18.86 20.39
N TYR A 153 5.16 19.33 21.38
CA TYR A 153 4.69 19.38 22.78
C TYR A 153 3.42 20.23 22.91
N THR A 154 3.42 21.44 22.35
CA THR A 154 2.24 22.32 22.40
C THR A 154 1.02 21.67 21.73
N VAL A 155 1.21 21.04 20.57
CA VAL A 155 0.12 20.37 19.83
C VAL A 155 -0.38 19.16 20.60
N VAL A 156 0.50 18.40 21.25
CA VAL A 156 0.10 17.29 22.13
C VAL A 156 -0.76 17.80 23.28
N GLU A 157 -0.39 18.90 23.93
CA GLU A 157 -1.16 19.46 25.04
C GLU A 157 -2.55 19.96 24.57
N GLU A 158 -2.61 20.65 23.44
CA GLU A 158 -3.87 21.10 22.83
C GLU A 158 -4.77 19.91 22.45
N THR A 159 -4.23 18.94 21.70
CA THR A 159 -5.01 17.79 21.23
C THR A 159 -5.45 16.89 22.38
N LEU A 160 -4.67 16.81 23.46
CA LEU A 160 -5.07 16.11 24.67
C LEU A 160 -6.29 16.76 25.32
N LYS A 161 -6.31 18.09 25.42
CA LYS A 161 -7.46 18.84 25.96
C LYS A 161 -8.70 18.71 25.08
N ASP A 162 -8.53 18.72 23.76
CA ASP A 162 -9.66 18.60 22.82
C ASP A 162 -10.29 17.20 22.83
N GLU A 163 -9.47 16.15 22.94
CA GLU A 163 -9.92 14.77 22.80
C GLU A 163 -10.30 14.14 24.14
N MET A 164 -9.76 14.61 25.26
CA MET A 164 -10.12 14.11 26.58
C MET A 164 -11.33 14.87 27.14
N PRO A 165 -12.19 14.24 27.95
CA PRO A 165 -13.28 14.96 28.58
C PRO A 165 -12.70 15.98 29.57
N ALA A 166 -13.09 17.25 29.41
CA ALA A 166 -12.50 18.37 30.15
C ALA A 166 -12.79 18.35 31.66
N ASP A 167 -13.87 17.69 32.09
CA ASP A 167 -14.39 17.78 33.46
C ASP A 167 -14.71 16.39 34.04
N CYS A 168 -13.66 15.62 34.37
CA CYS A 168 -13.82 14.35 35.09
C CYS A 168 -13.43 14.52 36.56
N GLU A 169 -14.40 14.69 37.46
CA GLU A 169 -14.15 14.63 38.91
C GLU A 169 -13.84 13.18 39.37
N ASP A 170 -14.41 12.19 38.69
CA ASP A 170 -14.24 10.76 38.95
C ASP A 170 -13.65 10.01 37.74
N TRP A 171 -13.13 8.81 37.99
CA TRP A 171 -12.59 7.92 36.94
C TRP A 171 -13.64 7.66 35.85
N THR A 172 -13.31 7.98 34.60
CA THR A 172 -14.23 7.87 33.47
C THR A 172 -13.68 6.93 32.38
N PRO A 173 -14.43 5.91 31.97
CA PRO A 173 -14.00 5.02 30.90
C PRO A 173 -14.08 5.73 29.54
N VAL A 174 -12.96 5.72 28.80
CA VAL A 174 -12.87 6.33 27.46
C VAL A 174 -12.45 5.32 26.40
N ARG A 175 -12.95 5.49 25.18
CA ARG A 175 -12.48 4.73 24.01
C ARG A 175 -11.16 5.32 23.53
N VAL A 176 -10.04 4.76 24.02
CA VAL A 176 -8.69 5.29 23.79
C VAL A 176 -8.29 5.23 22.31
N ASN A 177 -8.60 4.15 21.59
CA ASN A 177 -8.15 3.96 20.21
C ASN A 177 -8.55 5.11 19.24
N PRO A 178 -9.84 5.45 19.06
CA PRO A 178 -10.21 6.55 18.15
C PRO A 178 -9.62 7.90 18.57
N LYS A 179 -9.51 8.15 19.89
CA LYS A 179 -8.88 9.38 20.42
C LYS A 179 -7.40 9.45 20.06
N LEU A 180 -6.65 8.36 20.26
CA LEU A 180 -5.24 8.29 19.88
C LEU A 180 -5.03 8.46 18.38
N VAL A 181 -5.87 7.85 17.54
CA VAL A 181 -5.80 8.01 16.08
C VAL A 181 -6.02 9.47 15.69
N SER A 182 -7.01 10.14 16.28
CA SER A 182 -7.26 11.57 16.07
C SER A 182 -6.08 12.45 16.53
N MET A 183 -5.57 12.23 17.75
CA MET A 183 -4.40 12.95 18.27
C MET A 183 -3.19 12.81 17.35
N VAL A 184 -2.86 11.57 16.95
CA VAL A 184 -1.73 11.31 16.05
C VAL A 184 -1.93 12.02 14.72
N ALA A 185 -3.13 11.94 14.12
CA ALA A 185 -3.42 12.61 12.85
C ALA A 185 -3.24 14.14 12.94
N LYS A 186 -3.72 14.77 14.02
CA LYS A 186 -3.54 16.21 14.29
C LYS A 186 -2.06 16.58 14.47
N ILE A 187 -1.31 15.79 15.24
CA ILE A 187 0.13 16.02 15.48
C ILE A 187 0.92 15.87 14.19
N THR A 188 0.74 14.76 13.46
CA THR A 188 1.44 14.55 12.18
C THR A 188 1.01 15.57 11.13
N GLY A 189 -0.27 15.94 11.11
CA GLY A 189 -0.78 17.00 10.25
C GLY A 189 -0.08 18.33 10.52
N ARG A 190 0.12 18.70 11.79
CA ARG A 190 0.84 19.94 12.12
C ARG A 190 2.25 19.98 11.56
N ILE A 191 2.94 18.84 11.59
CA ILE A 191 4.34 18.71 11.13
C ILE A 191 4.43 18.76 9.60
N PHE A 192 3.51 18.08 8.90
CA PHE A 192 3.61 17.88 7.45
C PHE A 192 2.81 18.87 6.61
N VAL A 193 1.65 19.34 7.08
CA VAL A 193 0.77 20.26 6.34
C VAL A 193 0.59 21.61 7.02
N GLY A 194 1.23 21.81 8.17
CA GLY A 194 1.19 23.07 8.91
C GLY A 194 -0.11 23.30 9.71
N PRO A 195 -0.27 24.49 10.30
CA PRO A 195 -1.39 24.81 11.18
C PRO A 195 -2.73 24.93 10.46
N GLU A 196 -2.68 25.31 9.18
CA GLU A 196 -3.86 25.67 8.38
C GLU A 196 -4.78 24.47 8.17
N LEU A 197 -4.18 23.29 7.96
CA LEU A 197 -4.92 22.09 7.58
C LEU A 197 -4.97 21.03 8.68
N CYS A 198 -4.09 21.09 9.69
CA CYS A 198 -4.04 20.09 10.76
C CYS A 198 -5.29 20.04 11.65
N ARG A 199 -6.14 21.07 11.61
CA ARG A 199 -7.43 21.14 12.34
C ARG A 199 -8.65 21.03 11.43
N ASN A 200 -8.46 20.98 10.11
CA ASN A 200 -9.57 20.85 9.18
C ASN A 200 -10.16 19.44 9.30
N GLU A 201 -11.43 19.35 9.69
CA GLU A 201 -12.11 18.06 9.91
C GLU A 201 -12.18 17.20 8.64
N GLU A 202 -12.34 17.80 7.46
CA GLU A 202 -12.37 17.06 6.19
C GLU A 202 -10.99 16.49 5.84
N TYR A 203 -9.92 17.24 6.11
CA TYR A 203 -8.56 16.72 5.98
C TYR A 203 -8.26 15.61 6.98
N LEU A 204 -8.63 15.79 8.24
CA LEU A 204 -8.42 14.77 9.28
C LEU A 204 -9.19 13.49 8.97
N ASP A 205 -10.45 13.59 8.53
CA ASP A 205 -11.23 12.44 8.11
C ASP A 205 -10.57 11.71 6.93
N ALA A 206 -10.13 12.46 5.91
CA ALA A 206 -9.40 11.89 4.78
C ALA A 206 -8.09 11.22 5.22
N ALA A 207 -7.28 11.88 6.06
CA ALA A 207 -5.99 11.36 6.53
C ALA A 207 -6.14 10.10 7.40
N ILE A 208 -7.16 10.05 8.25
CA ILE A 208 -7.45 8.92 9.13
C ILE A 208 -8.02 7.73 8.34
N ASN A 209 -8.93 7.99 7.41
CA ASN A 209 -9.64 6.93 6.69
C ASN A 209 -8.87 6.41 5.48
N TYR A 210 -8.00 7.21 4.86
CA TYR A 210 -7.25 6.83 3.66
C TYR A 210 -6.51 5.50 3.80
N PRO A 211 -5.75 5.21 4.88
CA PRO A 211 -5.09 3.91 5.06
C PRO A 211 -6.08 2.73 5.10
N VAL A 212 -7.24 2.92 5.73
CA VAL A 212 -8.29 1.91 5.83
C VAL A 212 -8.93 1.67 4.46
N GLU A 213 -9.23 2.73 3.73
CA GLU A 213 -9.79 2.69 2.39
C GLU A 213 -8.83 2.05 1.39
N LEU A 214 -7.54 2.35 1.49
CA LEU A 214 -6.48 1.78 0.67
C LEU A 214 -6.40 0.26 0.84
N VAL A 215 -6.35 -0.23 2.07
CA VAL A 215 -6.34 -1.67 2.36
C VAL A 215 -7.65 -2.32 1.91
N THR A 216 -8.78 -1.64 2.11
CA THR A 216 -10.11 -2.14 1.72
C THR A 216 -10.23 -2.26 0.19
N ALA A 217 -9.78 -1.25 -0.54
CA ALA A 217 -9.71 -1.23 -2.00
C ALA A 217 -8.79 -2.36 -2.51
N ALA A 218 -7.59 -2.48 -1.95
CA ALA A 218 -6.66 -3.56 -2.30
C ALA A 218 -7.29 -4.95 -2.10
N GLN A 219 -7.99 -5.16 -0.98
CA GLN A 219 -8.71 -6.42 -0.72
C GLN A 219 -9.85 -6.65 -1.73
N ALA A 220 -10.63 -5.63 -2.06
CA ALA A 220 -11.72 -5.72 -3.04
C ALA A 220 -11.18 -6.12 -4.43
N VAL A 221 -10.05 -5.53 -4.83
CA VAL A 221 -9.35 -5.90 -6.07
C VAL A 221 -8.88 -7.35 -6.02
N LYS A 222 -8.31 -7.82 -4.91
CA LYS A 222 -7.85 -9.21 -4.75
C LYS A 222 -8.98 -10.23 -4.73
N ARG A 223 -10.17 -9.85 -4.24
CA ARG A 223 -11.37 -10.70 -4.31
C ARG A 223 -11.83 -10.91 -5.76
N THR A 224 -11.53 -9.98 -6.66
CA THR A 224 -11.85 -10.05 -8.09
C THR A 224 -10.93 -11.03 -8.81
N ARG A 225 -11.47 -11.81 -9.76
CA ARG A 225 -10.69 -12.78 -10.54
C ARG A 225 -9.63 -12.07 -11.40
N PRO A 226 -8.38 -12.58 -11.49
CA PRO A 226 -7.29 -11.90 -12.18
C PRO A 226 -7.60 -11.39 -13.59
N PHE A 227 -8.30 -12.18 -14.41
CA PHE A 227 -8.67 -11.80 -15.78
C PHE A 227 -9.73 -10.69 -15.85
N LEU A 228 -10.56 -10.54 -14.81
CA LEU A 228 -11.57 -9.48 -14.73
C LEU A 228 -11.04 -8.20 -14.09
N ARG A 229 -9.91 -8.26 -13.36
CA ARG A 229 -9.39 -7.10 -12.60
C ARG A 229 -9.19 -5.87 -13.47
N ARG A 230 -8.67 -6.03 -14.70
CA ARG A 230 -8.46 -4.90 -15.62
C ARG A 230 -9.74 -4.08 -15.86
N TRP A 231 -10.90 -4.72 -15.87
CA TRP A 231 -12.18 -4.10 -16.23
C TRP A 231 -13.03 -3.76 -15.00
N LEU A 232 -13.02 -4.62 -13.99
CA LEU A 232 -13.86 -4.47 -12.81
C LEU A 232 -13.18 -3.68 -11.69
N ALA A 233 -11.86 -3.80 -11.49
CA ALA A 233 -11.18 -3.16 -10.37
C ALA A 233 -11.38 -1.62 -10.33
N PRO A 234 -11.23 -0.87 -11.45
CA PRO A 234 -11.48 0.58 -11.43
C PRO A 234 -12.95 0.96 -11.21
N ARG A 235 -13.87 0.00 -11.32
CA ARG A 235 -15.32 0.21 -11.12
C ARG A 235 -15.79 -0.21 -9.73
N LEU A 236 -14.91 -0.81 -8.92
CA LEU A 236 -15.26 -1.21 -7.56
C LEU A 236 -15.56 0.03 -6.73
N PRO A 237 -16.64 0.01 -5.92
CA PRO A 237 -16.98 1.15 -5.07
C PRO A 237 -15.86 1.49 -4.09
N GLU A 238 -15.10 0.50 -3.61
CA GLU A 238 -13.98 0.71 -2.69
C GLU A 238 -12.81 1.46 -3.36
N VAL A 239 -12.53 1.16 -4.64
CA VAL A 239 -11.49 1.86 -5.41
C VAL A 239 -11.94 3.28 -5.75
N ARG A 240 -13.22 3.47 -6.08
CA ARG A 240 -13.78 4.81 -6.32
C ARG A 240 -13.77 5.69 -5.08
N LYS A 241 -14.11 5.11 -3.93
CA LYS A 241 -14.05 5.82 -2.64
C LYS A 241 -12.62 6.29 -2.34
N LEU A 242 -11.63 5.42 -2.54
CA LEU A 242 -10.21 5.78 -2.39
C LEU A 242 -9.82 6.92 -3.32
N ASP A 243 -10.21 6.84 -4.61
CA ASP A 243 -9.97 7.90 -5.60
C ASP A 243 -10.63 9.24 -5.19
N GLU A 244 -11.84 9.19 -4.64
CA GLU A 244 -12.57 10.37 -4.15
C GLU A 244 -11.88 11.02 -2.94
N THR A 245 -11.45 10.21 -1.96
CA THR A 245 -10.71 10.67 -0.78
C THR A 245 -9.38 11.31 -1.18
N GLU A 246 -8.64 10.69 -2.12
CA GLU A 246 -7.40 11.27 -2.65
C GLU A 246 -7.66 12.60 -3.37
N ARG A 247 -8.71 12.67 -4.20
CA ARG A 247 -9.09 13.90 -4.91
C ARG A 247 -9.43 15.03 -3.92
N LYS A 248 -10.16 14.74 -2.86
CA LYS A 248 -10.47 15.73 -1.81
C LYS A 248 -9.21 16.22 -1.10
N ALA A 249 -8.33 15.30 -0.71
CA ALA A 249 -7.06 15.66 -0.08
C ALA A 249 -6.22 16.57 -0.99
N LYS A 250 -6.14 16.26 -2.29
CA LYS A 250 -5.46 17.11 -3.28
C LYS A 250 -6.07 18.50 -3.38
N GLN A 251 -7.40 18.61 -3.46
CA GLN A 251 -8.10 19.89 -3.52
C GLN A 251 -7.86 20.78 -2.29
N MET A 252 -7.62 20.19 -1.12
CA MET A 252 -7.28 20.93 0.09
C MET A 252 -5.80 21.37 0.13
N LEU A 253 -4.89 20.54 -0.40
CA LEU A 253 -3.45 20.80 -0.37
C LEU A 253 -2.96 21.74 -1.47
N GLU A 254 -3.53 21.62 -2.67
CA GLU A 254 -3.16 22.41 -3.85
C GLU A 254 -3.12 23.93 -3.60
N PRO A 255 -4.16 24.58 -3.02
CA PRO A 255 -4.12 26.02 -2.78
C PRO A 255 -3.04 26.44 -1.76
N ILE A 256 -2.73 25.58 -0.78
CA ILE A 256 -1.68 25.86 0.22
C ILE A 256 -0.31 25.81 -0.45
N ILE A 257 -0.08 24.81 -1.30
CA ILE A 257 1.17 24.67 -2.07
C ILE A 257 1.33 25.86 -3.01
N GLU A 258 0.29 26.22 -3.75
CA GLU A 258 0.32 27.38 -4.67
C GLU A 258 0.61 28.69 -3.92
N ALA A 259 -0.07 28.93 -2.80
CA ALA A 259 0.16 30.12 -1.98
C ALA A 259 1.62 30.22 -1.50
N ARG A 260 2.20 29.10 -1.06
CA ARG A 260 3.60 29.04 -0.60
C ARG A 260 4.59 29.23 -1.74
N CYS A 261 4.37 28.60 -2.90
CA CYS A 261 5.21 28.80 -4.07
C CYS A 261 5.17 30.27 -4.54
N ASN A 262 3.99 30.89 -4.53
CA ASN A 262 3.83 32.30 -4.90
C ASN A 262 4.49 33.25 -3.90
N ALA A 263 4.36 32.99 -2.60
CA ALA A 263 5.00 33.80 -1.56
C ALA A 263 6.53 33.71 -1.64
N GLN A 264 7.07 32.49 -1.81
CA GLN A 264 8.51 32.29 -1.98
C GLN A 264 9.07 33.01 -3.21
N ALA A 265 8.30 33.11 -4.29
CA ALA A 265 8.74 33.74 -5.53
C ALA A 265 8.62 35.28 -5.50
N ASN A 266 7.61 35.83 -4.81
CA ASN A 266 7.21 37.23 -4.97
C ASN A 266 7.31 38.08 -3.71
N ASP A 267 7.47 37.48 -2.53
CA ASP A 267 7.54 38.20 -1.26
C ASP A 267 8.97 38.12 -0.67
N PRO A 268 9.72 39.24 -0.67
CA PRO A 268 11.08 39.29 -0.12
C PRO A 268 11.14 39.09 1.40
N GLU A 269 10.03 39.31 2.11
CA GLU A 269 9.93 39.15 3.57
C GLU A 269 9.39 37.77 3.98
N TRP A 270 9.04 36.92 3.01
CA TRP A 270 8.49 35.61 3.30
C TRP A 270 9.49 34.71 4.02
N GLN A 271 9.13 34.33 5.24
CA GLN A 271 9.87 33.34 6.02
C GLN A 271 9.26 31.96 5.79
N GLN A 272 10.09 31.03 5.33
CA GLN A 272 9.69 29.64 5.17
C GLN A 272 9.18 29.10 6.51
N PRO A 273 7.95 28.53 6.58
CA PRO A 273 7.44 27.91 7.78
C PRO A 273 8.37 26.80 8.27
N ASP A 274 8.42 26.61 9.59
CA ASP A 274 9.19 25.51 10.20
C ASP A 274 8.38 24.21 10.18
N ASP A 275 7.91 23.81 9.00
CA ASP A 275 7.39 22.47 8.71
C ASP A 275 8.49 21.61 8.05
N SER A 276 8.27 20.29 7.94
CA SER A 276 9.28 19.39 7.37
C SER A 276 9.66 19.87 5.96
N LYS A 277 10.93 20.25 5.76
CA LYS A 277 11.47 20.64 4.46
C LYS A 277 11.36 19.53 3.42
#